data_AF-A0A537HNW5-F1
#
_entry.id   AF-A0A537HNW5-F1
#
_cell.length_a   1.000
_cell.length_b   1.000
_cell.length_c   1.000
_cell.angle_alpha   90.00
_cell.angle_beta   90.00
_cell.angle_gamma   90.00
#
_symmetry.space_group_name_H-M   'P 1'
#
loop_
_entity.id
_entity.type
_entity.pdbx_description
1 polymer ?
#
loop_
_entity_poly.entity_id
_entity_poly.type
_entity_poly.pdbx_seq_one_letter_code
_entity_poly.pdbx_strand_id
1 'polypeptide(L)'
;QAYVDESFPTDATGGSIQVLTYPNNTQTWNPITGTVRTDLPGNYTVTVVETAPKSVTTGFPTTTFRVTSVLNVRLITPTQGSTIQRETTAYFTATVNDVNGQQVKDAQVSVSLPTGGQLALTPTTPSGTYSGSYRIQRSDSLGLWNISATAYSPAPSTTNNFGTYSVQVTVSPSQLVVSSLSTYNQYGTPTGDFSPGNTLYASFTVGYPTGGYLTTGSFTVHVEDPSGTSTMTLSSIYDPTRNLFYTPSGFQVSTSDAAGSWELVFPAQSLNDSYGNTGPTTTITYRFAIHQQQNQVVISPFYYMMAALAIGGSLGTTVFLKRFNSTTGPFDDLFKLTGGEMQPPATLMIVSDSGAGSTTMALQLLYRDLSRGKFCGLLSYDAFPAEVSRKMRDMGWDIAEHLKTGQLNILDCYSALAGVEGSPIRDPTDFTEVSIQVTRMIESAKGPMTILFDSVTPIFNAATAKDCINFLQVLGAKVKNAGGIFIFTATKGSIPEEARSKIEALADGVIELNMIKRANSLRRTLQVKKMAGRQTSTFETGFEIVQGKGIFIRKQRVPIGLFRS
;
A
#
# COMPACT_ATOMS: atom_id res chain seq x y z
N GLN A 1 8.38 19.84 -64.68
CA GLN A 1 9.66 19.30 -64.16
C GLN A 1 9.48 17.81 -64.01
N ALA A 2 9.97 17.03 -64.97
CA ALA A 2 10.00 15.58 -64.86
C ALA A 2 11.24 15.22 -64.03
N TYR A 3 11.04 14.69 -62.83
CA TYR A 3 12.09 14.02 -62.10
C TYR A 3 12.32 12.67 -62.77
N VAL A 4 13.53 12.45 -63.25
CA VAL A 4 13.99 11.13 -63.71
C VAL A 4 15.04 10.69 -62.70
N ASP A 5 14.64 9.80 -61.79
CA ASP A 5 15.60 9.07 -60.95
C ASP A 5 16.28 8.02 -61.84
N GLU A 6 17.53 8.27 -62.21
CA GLU A 6 18.36 7.27 -62.89
C GLU A 6 19.54 6.85 -62.01
N SER A 7 19.81 5.55 -62.03
CA SER A 7 20.92 4.91 -61.32
C SER A 7 22.01 4.55 -62.32
N PHE A 8 23.26 4.92 -62.04
CA PHE A 8 24.37 4.65 -62.95
C PHE A 8 25.31 3.58 -62.39
N PRO A 9 25.72 2.59 -63.20
CA PRO A 9 26.75 1.66 -62.81
C PRO A 9 28.12 2.36 -62.79
N THR A 10 28.88 2.10 -61.75
CA THR A 10 30.30 2.50 -61.64
C THR A 10 31.18 1.27 -61.73
N ASP A 11 32.42 1.44 -62.16
CA ASP A 11 33.44 0.41 -61.98
C ASP A 11 33.82 0.23 -60.50
N ALA A 12 34.68 -0.74 -60.23
CA ALA A 12 35.15 -1.09 -58.88
C ALA A 12 35.99 0.02 -58.20
N THR A 13 36.29 1.11 -58.90
CA THR A 13 36.97 2.31 -58.38
C THR A 13 36.04 3.52 -58.24
N GLY A 14 34.75 3.37 -58.57
CA GLY A 14 33.76 4.45 -58.52
C GLY A 14 33.72 5.32 -59.78
N GLY A 15 34.43 4.94 -60.85
CA GLY A 15 34.41 5.66 -62.12
C GLY A 15 33.21 5.31 -62.99
N SER A 16 32.55 6.32 -63.57
CA SER A 16 31.50 6.15 -64.58
C SER A 16 31.49 7.35 -65.53
N ILE A 17 31.24 7.10 -66.82
CA ILE A 17 31.05 8.13 -67.84
C ILE A 17 29.68 7.88 -68.49
N GLN A 18 28.82 8.90 -68.47
CA GLN A 18 27.52 8.82 -69.12
C GLN A 18 27.22 10.12 -69.87
N VAL A 19 26.56 9.99 -71.02
CA VAL A 19 26.22 11.11 -71.91
C VAL A 19 24.71 11.32 -71.87
N LEU A 20 24.27 12.47 -71.37
CA LEU A 20 22.87 12.89 -71.32
C LEU A 20 22.63 14.01 -72.34
N THR A 21 21.59 13.85 -73.17
CA THR A 21 21.21 14.85 -74.19
C THR A 21 19.90 15.52 -73.77
N TYR A 22 19.93 16.82 -73.52
CA TYR A 22 18.74 17.61 -73.18
C TYR A 22 18.29 18.48 -74.37
N PRO A 23 17.00 18.56 -74.71
CA PRO A 23 16.51 19.54 -75.66
C PRO A 23 16.19 20.87 -74.94
N ASN A 24 16.63 21.99 -75.52
CA ASN A 24 16.26 23.38 -75.22
C ASN A 24 16.97 24.11 -74.06
N ASN A 25 18.08 24.72 -74.47
CA ASN A 25 18.69 25.99 -74.09
C ASN A 25 17.72 27.12 -73.68
N THR A 26 17.46 27.25 -72.37
CA THR A 26 17.24 28.53 -71.67
C THR A 26 17.92 28.47 -70.30
N GLN A 27 18.81 29.43 -70.02
CA GLN A 27 19.90 29.27 -69.05
C GLN A 27 19.54 29.83 -67.66
N THR A 28 19.02 28.96 -66.80
CA THR A 28 19.23 29.03 -65.34
C THR A 28 19.70 27.66 -64.92
N TRP A 29 20.99 27.54 -64.60
CA TRP A 29 21.57 26.29 -64.14
C TRP A 29 21.08 26.02 -62.72
N ASN A 30 20.27 24.98 -62.54
CA ASN A 30 19.97 24.48 -61.21
C ASN A 30 21.24 23.85 -60.64
N PRO A 31 21.58 24.09 -59.36
CA PRO A 31 22.69 23.41 -58.70
C PRO A 31 22.49 21.89 -58.83
N ILE A 32 23.54 21.18 -59.27
CA ILE A 32 23.56 19.73 -59.36
C ILE A 32 23.56 19.19 -57.93
N THR A 33 22.40 18.73 -57.45
CA THR A 33 22.29 17.90 -56.26
C THR A 33 22.35 16.44 -56.68
N GLY A 34 23.50 15.80 -56.46
CA GLY A 34 23.67 14.36 -56.63
C GLY A 34 24.14 13.74 -55.32
N THR A 35 23.44 12.69 -54.87
CA THR A 35 23.89 11.82 -53.78
C THR A 35 24.64 10.63 -54.38
N VAL A 36 25.95 10.76 -54.55
CA VAL A 36 26.78 9.58 -54.84
C VAL A 36 26.82 8.74 -53.57
N ARG A 37 26.25 7.52 -53.59
CA ARG A 37 26.37 6.52 -52.51
C ARG A 37 27.79 5.93 -52.48
N THR A 38 28.79 6.76 -52.23
CA THR A 38 30.16 6.31 -51.94
C THR A 38 30.58 6.91 -50.61
N ASP A 39 30.69 6.08 -49.59
CA ASP A 39 31.00 6.47 -48.20
C ASP A 39 32.48 6.87 -47.99
N LEU A 40 33.17 7.26 -49.07
CA LEU A 40 34.60 7.59 -49.06
C LEU A 40 34.81 9.11 -48.87
N PRO A 41 35.47 9.55 -47.78
CA PRO A 41 35.78 10.96 -47.60
C PRO A 41 36.76 11.44 -48.67
N GLY A 42 36.41 12.52 -49.38
CA GLY A 42 37.23 13.02 -50.48
C GLY A 42 36.72 14.32 -51.11
N ASN A 43 37.58 14.96 -51.89
CA ASN A 43 37.21 16.08 -52.75
C ASN A 43 36.81 15.50 -54.12
N TYR A 44 35.53 15.64 -54.47
CA TYR A 44 35.02 15.19 -55.75
C TYR A 44 34.91 16.37 -56.69
N THR A 45 35.46 16.23 -57.90
CA THR A 45 35.40 17.26 -58.92
C THR A 45 34.34 16.88 -59.93
N VAL A 46 33.32 17.73 -60.10
CA VAL A 46 32.36 17.58 -61.20
C VAL A 46 32.87 18.42 -62.37
N THR A 47 33.15 17.75 -63.48
CA THR A 47 33.61 18.40 -64.72
C THR A 47 32.50 18.29 -65.75
N VAL A 48 31.99 19.44 -66.20
CA VAL A 48 31.07 19.48 -67.35
C VAL A 48 31.92 19.48 -68.62
N VAL A 49 31.78 18.43 -69.43
CA VAL A 49 32.47 18.33 -70.74
C VAL A 49 31.48 18.75 -71.83
N GLU A 50 31.71 19.91 -72.44
CA GLU A 50 30.94 20.39 -73.60
C GLU A 50 31.50 19.75 -74.88
N THR A 51 30.66 19.07 -75.68
CA THR A 51 31.10 18.31 -76.86
C THR A 51 30.94 19.04 -78.21
N ALA A 52 30.62 20.34 -78.22
CA ALA A 52 30.60 21.16 -79.43
C ALA A 52 31.23 22.55 -79.18
N PRO A 53 32.23 22.97 -79.98
CA PRO A 53 33.01 24.17 -79.67
C PRO A 53 32.26 25.44 -80.07
N LYS A 54 32.06 26.36 -79.12
CA LYS A 54 32.01 27.80 -79.42
C LYS A 54 33.15 28.48 -78.66
N SER A 55 33.87 29.31 -79.42
CA SER A 55 35.00 30.17 -79.09
C SER A 55 35.56 30.09 -77.67
N VAL A 56 36.84 29.69 -77.62
CA VAL A 56 37.77 29.64 -76.49
C VAL A 56 37.36 30.53 -75.31
N THR A 57 36.70 29.93 -74.32
CA THR A 57 36.72 30.44 -72.95
C THR A 57 37.72 29.57 -72.20
N THR A 58 38.85 30.15 -71.77
CA THR A 58 39.84 29.42 -70.97
C THR A 58 39.28 29.14 -69.59
N GLY A 59 39.11 27.85 -69.26
CA GLY A 59 38.61 27.37 -67.98
C GLY A 59 37.21 26.78 -68.11
N PHE A 60 37.11 25.45 -68.02
CA PHE A 60 35.81 24.79 -67.84
C PHE A 60 35.27 25.13 -66.44
N PRO A 61 33.97 25.41 -66.28
CA PRO A 61 33.38 25.57 -64.95
C PRO A 61 33.47 24.23 -64.20
N THR A 62 34.44 24.13 -63.31
CA THR A 62 34.58 23.01 -62.37
C THR A 62 34.01 23.45 -61.04
N THR A 63 33.14 22.62 -60.45
CA THR A 63 32.77 22.75 -59.04
C THR A 63 33.32 21.56 -58.29
N THR A 64 33.81 21.81 -57.08
CA THR A 64 34.17 20.75 -56.14
C THR A 64 33.09 20.66 -55.08
N PHE A 65 32.73 19.45 -54.71
CA PHE A 65 31.94 19.21 -53.51
C PHE A 65 32.71 18.23 -52.63
N ARG A 66 32.58 18.42 -51.32
CA ARG A 66 33.23 17.58 -50.32
C ARG A 66 32.19 16.62 -49.78
N VAL A 67 32.41 15.33 -50.00
CA VAL A 67 31.64 14.29 -49.31
C VAL A 67 32.28 14.14 -47.92
N THR A 68 31.61 14.69 -46.92
CA THR A 68 31.95 14.43 -45.52
C THR A 68 31.21 13.19 -45.06
N SER A 69 31.90 12.39 -44.26
CA SER A 69 31.45 11.08 -43.83
C SER A 69 30.21 11.10 -42.93
N VAL A 70 29.47 10.00 -42.99
CA VAL A 70 28.35 9.62 -42.11
C VAL A 70 28.73 9.79 -40.63
N LEU A 71 27.85 10.40 -39.83
CA LEU A 71 28.04 10.46 -38.38
C LEU A 71 27.98 9.05 -37.79
N ASN A 72 28.89 8.71 -36.88
CA ASN A 72 28.82 7.45 -36.15
C ASN A 72 27.85 7.60 -34.98
N VAL A 73 26.62 7.12 -35.18
CA VAL A 73 25.58 7.09 -34.15
C VAL A 73 25.57 5.72 -33.50
N ARG A 74 25.44 5.68 -32.19
CA ARG A 74 25.23 4.44 -31.44
C ARG A 74 24.17 4.65 -30.38
N LEU A 75 23.10 3.86 -30.44
CA LEU A 75 22.08 3.84 -29.41
C LEU A 75 22.57 2.94 -28.25
N ILE A 76 22.72 3.55 -27.07
CA ILE A 76 23.18 2.90 -25.83
C ILE A 76 22.00 2.32 -25.06
N THR A 77 20.87 3.03 -25.07
CA THR A 77 19.62 2.59 -24.43
C THR A 77 18.46 2.98 -25.34
N PRO A 78 17.49 2.09 -25.59
CA PRO A 78 17.47 0.68 -25.20
C PRO A 78 18.53 -0.16 -25.95
N THR A 79 18.86 -1.34 -25.41
CA THR A 79 19.80 -2.28 -26.03
C THR A 79 19.08 -3.24 -26.98
N GLN A 80 19.80 -3.80 -27.96
CA GLN A 80 19.27 -4.79 -28.89
C GLN A 80 18.65 -5.99 -28.14
N GLY A 81 17.40 -6.33 -28.48
CA GLY A 81 16.65 -7.44 -27.90
C GLY A 81 16.04 -7.18 -26.53
N SER A 82 16.20 -5.96 -25.97
CA SER A 82 15.58 -5.62 -24.69
C SER A 82 14.04 -5.61 -24.77
N THR A 83 13.39 -5.89 -23.64
CA THR A 83 11.93 -5.85 -23.52
C THR A 83 11.52 -4.66 -22.67
N ILE A 84 10.55 -3.89 -23.15
CA ILE A 84 10.00 -2.71 -22.46
C ILE A 84 8.52 -2.96 -22.22
N GLN A 85 8.04 -2.75 -21.00
CA GLN A 85 6.62 -2.92 -20.67
C GLN A 85 5.83 -1.66 -21.01
N ARG A 86 4.60 -1.82 -21.49
CA ARG A 86 3.64 -0.70 -21.59
C ARG A 86 3.41 -0.03 -20.23
N GLU A 87 3.03 1.24 -20.27
CA GLU A 87 2.83 2.11 -19.11
C GLU A 87 4.11 2.40 -18.30
N THR A 88 5.27 2.03 -18.83
CA THR A 88 6.59 2.42 -18.32
C THR A 88 7.24 3.47 -19.21
N THR A 89 8.26 4.15 -18.67
CA THR A 89 9.04 5.14 -19.42
C THR A 89 10.24 4.45 -20.08
N ALA A 90 10.27 4.45 -21.41
CA ALA A 90 11.44 4.08 -22.18
C ALA A 90 12.43 5.24 -22.20
N TYR A 91 13.68 4.96 -21.86
CA TYR A 91 14.77 5.93 -21.94
C TYR A 91 15.60 5.67 -23.19
N PHE A 92 15.94 6.74 -23.89
CA PHE A 92 16.75 6.72 -25.09
C PHE A 92 18.03 7.48 -24.82
N THR A 93 19.17 6.84 -25.07
CA THR A 93 20.48 7.48 -24.95
C THR A 93 21.31 7.09 -26.15
N ALA A 94 21.75 8.06 -26.93
CA ALA A 94 22.59 7.86 -28.11
C ALA A 94 23.90 8.64 -27.99
N THR A 95 24.99 8.06 -28.50
CA THR A 95 26.27 8.76 -28.66
C THR A 95 26.49 9.08 -30.13
N VAL A 96 26.99 10.27 -30.41
CA VAL A 96 27.28 10.75 -31.77
C VAL A 96 28.74 11.17 -31.86
N ASN A 97 29.48 10.50 -32.73
CA ASN A 97 30.86 10.84 -33.04
C ASN A 97 31.03 11.12 -34.54
N ASP A 98 32.03 11.91 -34.89
CA ASP A 98 32.51 11.99 -36.27
C ASP A 98 33.30 10.71 -36.64
N VAL A 99 33.76 10.61 -37.89
CA VAL A 99 34.56 9.45 -38.34
C VAL A 99 35.92 9.30 -37.68
N ASN A 100 36.44 10.36 -37.07
CA ASN A 100 37.69 10.32 -36.33
C ASN A 100 37.47 9.93 -34.86
N GLY A 101 36.23 9.60 -34.48
CA GLY A 101 35.85 9.26 -33.12
C GLY A 101 35.71 10.48 -32.19
N GLN A 102 35.67 11.70 -32.72
CA GLN A 102 35.46 12.92 -31.94
C GLN A 102 33.98 13.15 -31.65
N GLN A 103 33.67 13.52 -30.42
CA GLN A 103 32.30 13.74 -29.94
C GLN A 103 31.67 14.98 -30.58
N VAL A 104 30.48 14.82 -31.18
CA VAL A 104 29.73 15.92 -31.80
C VAL A 104 28.75 16.51 -30.79
N LYS A 105 28.89 17.80 -30.44
CA LYS A 105 28.21 18.43 -29.29
C LYS A 105 26.87 19.08 -29.62
N ASP A 106 26.64 19.34 -30.89
CA ASP A 106 25.60 20.20 -31.44
C ASP A 106 24.78 19.49 -32.53
N ALA A 107 24.82 18.16 -32.59
CA ALA A 107 24.00 17.37 -33.51
C ALA A 107 22.51 17.47 -33.17
N GLN A 108 21.67 17.47 -34.20
CA GLN A 108 20.23 17.27 -34.05
C GLN A 108 19.96 15.77 -34.04
N VAL A 109 19.62 15.23 -32.87
CA VAL A 109 19.41 13.79 -32.69
C VAL A 109 17.93 13.50 -32.44
N SER A 110 17.40 12.50 -33.12
CA SER A 110 16.04 12.01 -32.90
C SER A 110 15.99 10.48 -32.92
N VAL A 111 14.96 9.91 -32.30
CA VAL A 111 14.66 8.47 -32.37
C VAL A 111 13.29 8.24 -32.97
N SER A 112 13.15 7.21 -33.80
CA SER A 112 11.85 6.81 -34.32
C SER A 112 10.96 6.29 -33.19
N LEU A 113 9.72 6.78 -33.19
CA LEU A 113 8.64 6.24 -32.40
C LEU A 113 7.82 5.28 -33.28
N PRO A 114 7.39 4.14 -32.75
CA PRO A 114 6.65 3.14 -33.54
C PRO A 114 5.24 3.58 -33.93
N THR A 115 4.71 4.62 -33.28
CA THR A 115 3.46 5.29 -33.67
C THR A 115 3.60 6.14 -34.94
N GLY A 116 4.77 6.17 -35.57
CA GLY A 116 5.04 6.89 -36.83
C GLY A 116 5.61 8.30 -36.65
N GLY A 117 6.10 8.63 -35.45
CA GLY A 117 6.71 9.93 -35.12
C GLY A 117 8.21 9.86 -34.85
N GLN A 118 8.80 11.00 -34.49
CA GLN A 118 10.17 11.09 -34.00
C GLN A 118 10.22 11.83 -32.67
N LEU A 119 11.04 11.34 -31.73
CA LEU A 119 11.34 12.01 -30.47
C LEU A 119 12.71 12.67 -30.59
N ALA A 120 12.78 14.00 -30.41
CA ALA A 120 14.05 14.72 -30.33
C ALA A 120 14.78 14.38 -29.02
N LEU A 121 16.08 14.10 -29.09
CA LEU A 121 16.95 13.88 -27.95
C LEU A 121 17.72 15.16 -27.62
N THR A 122 17.92 15.42 -26.33
CA THR A 122 18.64 16.59 -25.83
C THR A 122 20.11 16.25 -25.51
N PRO A 123 21.08 17.12 -25.81
CA PRO A 123 22.48 16.91 -25.43
C PRO A 123 22.65 16.75 -23.91
N THR A 124 23.49 15.82 -23.48
CA THR A 124 23.80 15.53 -22.07
C THR A 124 25.30 15.44 -21.81
N THR A 125 25.69 15.27 -20.55
CA THR A 125 27.08 15.00 -20.14
C THR A 125 27.29 13.49 -20.00
N PRO A 126 28.37 12.90 -20.55
CA PRO A 126 29.49 13.54 -21.24
C PRO A 126 29.13 14.01 -22.65
N SER A 127 29.89 14.99 -23.13
CA SER A 127 29.73 15.58 -24.46
C SER A 127 29.57 14.54 -25.56
N GLY A 128 28.74 14.82 -26.57
CA GLY A 128 28.43 13.85 -27.63
C GLY A 128 27.41 12.77 -27.25
N THR A 129 26.84 12.84 -26.04
CA THR A 129 25.72 12.00 -25.61
C THR A 129 24.41 12.80 -25.70
N TYR A 130 23.34 12.13 -26.11
CA TYR A 130 22.01 12.73 -26.25
C TYR A 130 21.00 11.80 -25.61
N SER A 131 20.09 12.34 -24.80
CA SER A 131 19.09 11.56 -24.09
C SER A 131 17.69 12.16 -24.19
N GLY A 132 16.70 11.28 -24.06
CA GLY A 132 15.29 11.61 -24.04
C GLY A 132 14.50 10.42 -23.48
N SER A 133 13.21 10.62 -23.28
CA SER A 133 12.34 9.57 -22.77
C SER A 133 10.96 9.63 -23.41
N TYR A 134 10.32 8.46 -23.51
CA TYR A 134 8.96 8.33 -24.01
C TYR A 134 8.21 7.35 -23.12
N ARG A 135 7.05 7.76 -22.60
CA ARG A 135 6.15 6.85 -21.88
C ARG A 135 5.40 6.01 -22.89
N ILE A 136 5.62 4.71 -22.86
CA ILE A 136 4.91 3.75 -23.73
C ILE A 136 3.44 3.76 -23.33
N GLN A 137 2.57 4.23 -24.22
CA GLN A 137 1.14 4.36 -23.95
C GLN A 137 0.43 3.00 -24.06
N ARG A 138 -0.67 2.82 -23.33
CA ARG A 138 -1.54 1.63 -23.45
C ARG A 138 -2.03 1.35 -24.87
N SER A 139 -2.17 2.38 -25.70
CA SER A 139 -2.59 2.24 -27.10
C SER A 139 -1.46 1.86 -28.07
N ASP A 140 -0.19 1.99 -27.68
CA ASP A 140 0.94 1.74 -28.58
C ASP A 140 1.05 0.24 -28.89
N SER A 141 1.20 -0.16 -30.15
CA SER A 141 1.18 -1.58 -30.57
C SER A 141 2.14 -2.49 -29.78
N LEU A 142 1.70 -3.69 -29.43
CA LEU A 142 2.56 -4.72 -28.81
C LEU A 142 3.51 -5.37 -29.82
N GLY A 143 4.56 -6.02 -29.34
CA GLY A 143 5.47 -6.83 -30.14
C GLY A 143 6.76 -6.11 -30.52
N LEU A 144 7.36 -6.51 -31.64
CA LEU A 144 8.69 -6.03 -32.04
C LEU A 144 8.63 -4.60 -32.57
N TRP A 145 9.46 -3.72 -31.99
CA TRP A 145 9.65 -2.34 -32.40
C TRP A 145 11.07 -2.16 -32.93
N ASN A 146 11.19 -1.55 -34.11
CA ASN A 146 12.47 -1.15 -34.67
C ASN A 146 12.70 0.35 -34.38
N ILE A 147 13.60 0.64 -33.44
CA ILE A 147 13.92 2.00 -33.01
C ILE A 147 15.20 2.42 -33.73
N SER A 148 15.09 3.45 -34.56
CA SER A 148 16.19 4.04 -35.30
C SER A 148 16.53 5.40 -34.69
N ALA A 149 17.74 5.54 -34.17
CA ALA A 149 18.32 6.81 -33.77
C ALA A 149 19.00 7.46 -34.98
N THR A 150 18.60 8.67 -35.33
CA THR A 150 19.18 9.43 -36.44
C THR A 150 19.73 10.75 -35.91
N ALA A 151 20.99 11.03 -36.26
CA ALA A 151 21.65 12.30 -35.97
C ALA A 151 21.94 13.06 -37.26
N TYR A 152 21.73 14.37 -37.23
CA TYR A 152 22.10 15.30 -38.30
C TYR A 152 23.11 16.31 -37.76
N SER A 153 24.03 16.76 -38.61
CA SER A 153 24.88 17.91 -38.29
C SER A 153 24.03 19.17 -38.09
N PRO A 154 24.40 20.07 -37.17
CA PRO A 154 23.62 21.28 -36.90
C PRO A 154 23.46 22.16 -38.13
N ALA A 155 22.31 22.84 -38.23
CA ALA A 155 22.15 23.96 -39.15
C ALA A 155 22.95 25.18 -38.63
N PRO A 156 23.63 25.96 -39.49
CA PRO A 156 23.60 25.94 -40.95
C PRO A 156 24.83 25.23 -41.55
N SER A 157 25.06 23.96 -41.22
CA SER A 157 26.15 23.23 -41.90
C SER A 157 25.78 23.02 -43.37
N THR A 158 26.67 23.44 -44.28
CA THR A 158 26.56 23.25 -45.72
C THR A 158 26.78 21.78 -46.16
N THR A 159 26.78 20.87 -45.20
CA THR A 159 27.04 19.43 -45.35
C THR A 159 25.92 18.68 -44.63
N ASN A 160 24.97 18.12 -45.40
CA ASN A 160 23.89 17.28 -44.87
C ASN A 160 24.42 15.91 -44.36
N ASN A 161 25.36 15.93 -43.41
CA ASN A 161 25.87 14.70 -42.82
C ASN A 161 24.84 14.18 -41.83
N PHE A 162 24.49 12.91 -41.99
CA PHE A 162 23.63 12.21 -41.06
C PHE A 162 24.25 10.86 -40.69
N GLY A 163 23.74 10.26 -39.64
CA GLY A 163 24.07 8.90 -39.25
C GLY A 163 22.85 8.26 -38.61
N THR A 164 22.69 6.95 -38.78
CA THR A 164 21.56 6.22 -38.22
C THR A 164 22.04 4.91 -37.58
N TYR A 165 21.46 4.57 -36.43
CA TYR A 165 21.66 3.29 -35.76
C TYR A 165 20.33 2.74 -35.30
N SER A 166 20.05 1.47 -35.58
CA SER A 166 18.78 0.85 -35.22
C SER A 166 18.95 -0.30 -34.24
N VAL A 167 18.03 -0.40 -33.30
CA VAL A 167 17.89 -1.54 -32.41
C VAL A 167 16.48 -2.09 -32.49
N GLN A 168 16.35 -3.40 -32.31
CA GLN A 168 15.05 -4.04 -32.14
C GLN A 168 14.77 -4.24 -30.66
N VAL A 169 13.58 -3.83 -30.20
CA VAL A 169 13.10 -4.08 -28.85
C VAL A 169 11.74 -4.76 -28.90
N THR A 170 11.34 -5.45 -27.84
CA THR A 170 10.01 -6.02 -27.71
C THR A 170 9.19 -5.20 -26.74
N VAL A 171 8.03 -4.70 -27.16
CA VAL A 171 7.06 -4.11 -26.24
C VAL A 171 6.08 -5.17 -25.77
N SER A 172 6.14 -5.46 -24.47
CA SER A 172 5.25 -6.42 -23.83
C SER A 172 4.06 -5.72 -23.15
N PRO A 173 2.93 -6.43 -22.97
CA PRO A 173 1.79 -5.89 -22.24
C PRO A 173 2.16 -5.48 -20.81
N SER A 174 1.47 -4.47 -20.29
CA SER A 174 1.54 -4.14 -18.87
C SER A 174 0.74 -5.16 -18.06
N GLN A 175 1.15 -5.40 -16.80
CA GLN A 175 0.48 -6.35 -15.92
C GLN A 175 -0.54 -5.62 -15.05
N LEU A 176 -1.83 -5.86 -15.29
CA LEU A 176 -2.88 -5.26 -14.48
C LEU A 176 -2.83 -5.81 -13.04
N VAL A 177 -2.97 -4.93 -12.06
CA VAL A 177 -2.98 -5.30 -10.65
C VAL A 177 -4.33 -4.97 -10.01
N VAL A 178 -4.77 -5.84 -9.11
CA VAL A 178 -5.90 -5.56 -8.21
C VAL A 178 -5.35 -4.95 -6.93
N SER A 179 -5.99 -3.89 -6.45
CA SER A 179 -5.64 -3.24 -5.18
C SER A 179 -6.92 -2.87 -4.43
N SER A 180 -6.81 -2.65 -3.12
CA SER A 180 -7.94 -2.26 -2.26
C SER A 180 -9.14 -3.23 -2.29
N LEU A 181 -8.88 -4.51 -2.59
CA LEU A 181 -9.90 -5.55 -2.57
C LEU A 181 -10.43 -5.70 -1.13
N SER A 182 -11.75 -5.55 -1.01
CA SER A 182 -12.45 -5.52 0.27
C SER A 182 -13.89 -6.01 0.09
N THR A 183 -14.49 -6.44 1.19
CA THR A 183 -15.88 -6.92 1.25
C THR A 183 -16.74 -6.04 2.15
N TYR A 184 -18.00 -5.86 1.78
CA TYR A 184 -19.01 -5.15 2.57
C TYR A 184 -20.36 -5.86 2.52
N ASN A 185 -21.21 -5.60 3.51
CA ASN A 185 -22.56 -6.17 3.56
C ASN A 185 -23.60 -5.30 2.83
N GLN A 186 -24.86 -5.76 2.77
CA GLN A 186 -25.98 -5.03 2.15
C GLN A 186 -26.25 -3.62 2.70
N TYR A 187 -25.65 -3.23 3.83
CA TYR A 187 -25.76 -1.91 4.42
C TYR A 187 -24.55 -1.02 4.11
N GLY A 188 -23.63 -1.47 3.25
CA GLY A 188 -22.39 -0.75 2.91
C GLY A 188 -21.34 -0.77 4.03
N THR A 189 -21.48 -1.63 5.04
CA THR A 189 -20.49 -1.73 6.13
C THR A 189 -19.39 -2.72 5.75
N PRO A 190 -18.10 -2.33 5.78
CA PRO A 190 -16.99 -3.26 5.56
C PRO A 190 -17.02 -4.40 6.57
N THR A 191 -16.95 -5.64 6.10
CA THR A 191 -16.95 -6.83 6.97
C THR A 191 -16.30 -8.01 6.24
N GLY A 192 -15.51 -8.78 6.96
CA GLY A 192 -15.01 -10.09 6.51
C GLY A 192 -15.86 -11.25 7.01
N ASP A 193 -16.92 -10.99 7.78
CA ASP A 193 -17.76 -12.00 8.41
C ASP A 193 -19.20 -11.91 7.87
N PHE A 194 -19.72 -13.05 7.41
CA PHE A 194 -21.06 -13.17 6.86
C PHE A 194 -21.80 -14.35 7.50
N SER A 195 -23.11 -14.22 7.65
CA SER A 195 -24.01 -15.29 8.11
C SER A 195 -25.12 -15.51 7.09
N PRO A 196 -25.82 -16.68 7.11
CA PRO A 196 -26.98 -16.91 6.27
C PRO A 196 -27.97 -15.74 6.29
N GLY A 197 -28.37 -15.31 5.09
CA GLY A 197 -29.22 -14.14 4.86
C GLY A 197 -28.47 -12.81 4.72
N ASN A 198 -27.15 -12.77 4.91
CA ASN A 198 -26.34 -11.61 4.52
C ASN A 198 -26.00 -11.66 3.04
N THR A 199 -25.88 -10.49 2.41
CA THR A 199 -25.34 -10.37 1.06
C THR A 199 -23.96 -9.74 1.12
N LEU A 200 -22.98 -10.47 0.61
CA LEU A 200 -21.61 -10.02 0.39
C LEU A 200 -21.54 -9.21 -0.90
N TYR A 201 -20.84 -8.09 -0.84
CA TYR A 201 -20.45 -7.32 -2.00
C TYR A 201 -18.94 -7.10 -1.94
N ALA A 202 -18.31 -6.98 -3.10
CA ALA A 202 -16.88 -6.73 -3.22
C ALA A 202 -16.64 -5.33 -3.79
N SER A 203 -15.58 -4.68 -3.34
CA SER A 203 -15.03 -3.46 -3.93
C SER A 203 -13.53 -3.59 -4.12
N PHE A 204 -13.01 -3.03 -5.21
CA PHE A 204 -11.60 -3.09 -5.57
C PHE A 204 -11.24 -2.02 -6.59
N THR A 205 -9.95 -1.76 -6.75
CA THR A 205 -9.40 -0.96 -7.84
C THR A 205 -8.56 -1.83 -8.75
N VAL A 206 -8.60 -1.58 -10.06
CA VAL A 206 -7.72 -2.21 -11.04
C VAL A 206 -6.84 -1.12 -11.63
N GLY A 207 -5.55 -1.35 -11.78
CA GLY A 207 -4.63 -0.35 -12.33
C GLY A 207 -3.34 -0.93 -12.86
N TYR A 208 -2.43 -0.05 -13.26
CA TYR A 208 -1.09 -0.41 -13.70
C TYR A 208 -0.09 -0.31 -12.54
N PRO A 209 0.99 -1.11 -12.54
CA PRO A 209 1.98 -1.12 -11.45
C PRO A 209 2.70 0.22 -11.27
N THR A 210 2.83 0.99 -12.35
CA THR A 210 3.46 2.32 -12.39
C THR A 210 2.54 3.45 -11.94
N GLY A 211 1.28 3.14 -11.62
CA GLY A 211 0.25 4.11 -11.26
C GLY A 211 -0.79 4.33 -12.36
N GLY A 212 -1.95 4.83 -11.96
CA GLY A 212 -3.12 5.01 -12.83
C GLY A 212 -4.11 3.85 -12.68
N TYR A 213 -5.33 4.19 -12.29
CA TYR A 213 -6.43 3.24 -12.14
C TYR A 213 -7.30 3.23 -13.38
N LEU A 214 -7.81 2.05 -13.73
CA LEU A 214 -8.84 1.91 -14.73
C LEU A 214 -10.15 2.48 -14.20
N THR A 215 -10.86 3.20 -15.05
CA THR A 215 -12.18 3.79 -14.77
C THR A 215 -13.27 3.22 -15.67
N THR A 216 -12.92 2.23 -16.49
CA THR A 216 -13.76 1.60 -17.48
C THR A 216 -13.41 0.11 -17.56
N GLY A 217 -14.37 -0.71 -17.98
CA GLY A 217 -14.21 -2.17 -18.06
C GLY A 217 -15.23 -2.89 -17.18
N SER A 218 -15.35 -4.20 -17.39
CA SER A 218 -16.17 -5.09 -16.57
C SER A 218 -15.29 -6.25 -16.13
N PHE A 219 -15.03 -6.34 -14.83
CA PHE A 219 -14.18 -7.38 -14.26
C PHE A 219 -15.01 -8.35 -13.44
N THR A 220 -14.64 -9.62 -13.45
CA THR A 220 -15.33 -10.70 -12.73
C THR A 220 -14.51 -11.17 -11.54
N VAL A 221 -15.19 -11.40 -10.42
CA VAL A 221 -14.63 -11.95 -9.17
C VAL A 221 -15.29 -13.29 -8.90
N HIS A 222 -14.49 -14.32 -8.66
CA HIS A 222 -15.01 -15.62 -8.25
C HIS A 222 -15.18 -15.68 -6.74
N VAL A 223 -16.27 -16.27 -6.28
CA VAL A 223 -16.53 -16.59 -4.88
C VAL A 223 -16.29 -18.08 -4.73
N GLU A 224 -15.25 -18.45 -3.99
CA GLU A 224 -14.84 -19.84 -3.79
C GLU A 224 -15.13 -20.29 -2.35
N ASP A 225 -15.68 -21.49 -2.25
CA ASP A 225 -15.96 -22.14 -0.98
C ASP A 225 -14.67 -22.70 -0.34
N PRO A 226 -14.71 -23.25 0.90
CA PRO A 226 -13.52 -23.79 1.56
C PRO A 226 -12.88 -24.98 0.83
N SER A 227 -13.57 -25.58 -0.15
CA SER A 227 -13.02 -26.64 -0.99
C SER A 227 -12.22 -26.10 -2.18
N GLY A 228 -12.25 -24.79 -2.42
CA GLY A 228 -11.67 -24.14 -3.60
C GLY A 228 -12.58 -24.21 -4.83
N THR A 229 -13.87 -24.55 -4.65
CA THR A 229 -14.82 -24.63 -5.77
C THR A 229 -15.49 -23.28 -5.98
N SER A 230 -15.43 -22.75 -7.21
CA SER A 230 -16.13 -21.53 -7.59
C SER A 230 -17.64 -21.73 -7.51
N THR A 231 -18.25 -21.09 -6.51
CA THR A 231 -19.69 -21.19 -6.22
C THR A 231 -20.49 -20.14 -6.99
N MET A 232 -19.90 -18.95 -7.17
CA MET A 232 -20.53 -17.85 -7.90
C MET A 232 -19.48 -16.95 -8.56
N THR A 233 -19.83 -16.31 -9.67
CA THR A 233 -19.03 -15.25 -10.30
C THR A 233 -19.78 -13.92 -10.21
N LEU A 234 -19.13 -12.91 -9.65
CA LEU A 234 -19.65 -11.56 -9.46
C LEU A 234 -19.08 -10.64 -10.53
N SER A 235 -19.95 -10.00 -11.31
CA SER A 235 -19.53 -8.95 -12.26
C SER A 235 -19.44 -7.60 -11.56
N SER A 236 -18.48 -6.76 -11.97
CA SER A 236 -18.26 -5.43 -11.38
C SER A 236 -18.63 -4.29 -12.33
N ILE A 237 -18.96 -3.15 -11.73
CA ILE A 237 -19.15 -1.86 -12.42
C ILE A 237 -18.32 -0.78 -11.72
N TYR A 238 -17.95 0.26 -12.46
CA TYR A 238 -17.17 1.38 -11.93
C TYR A 238 -18.05 2.43 -11.25
N ASP A 239 -17.69 2.84 -10.04
CA ASP A 239 -18.28 3.96 -9.30
C ASP A 239 -17.38 5.20 -9.41
N PRO A 240 -17.76 6.21 -10.21
CA PRO A 240 -16.97 7.43 -10.40
C PRO A 240 -16.93 8.33 -9.15
N THR A 241 -17.84 8.16 -8.20
CA THR A 241 -17.86 8.95 -6.96
C THR A 241 -16.81 8.45 -5.99
N ARG A 242 -16.62 7.13 -5.94
CA ARG A 242 -15.67 6.45 -5.03
C ARG A 242 -14.36 6.06 -5.70
N ASN A 243 -14.23 6.25 -7.01
CA ASN A 243 -13.08 5.89 -7.83
C ASN A 243 -12.69 4.40 -7.72
N LEU A 244 -13.67 3.49 -7.68
CA LEU A 244 -13.44 2.05 -7.53
C LEU A 244 -14.46 1.21 -8.30
N PHE A 245 -14.16 -0.07 -8.51
CA PHE A 245 -15.10 -1.06 -9.00
C PHE A 245 -15.81 -1.73 -7.84
N TYR A 246 -17.09 -2.04 -8.01
CA TYR A 246 -17.86 -2.82 -7.03
C TYR A 246 -18.80 -3.81 -7.72
N THR A 247 -19.24 -4.85 -6.99
CA THR A 247 -20.08 -5.92 -7.54
C THR A 247 -21.55 -5.77 -7.17
N PRO A 248 -22.41 -5.14 -8.01
CA PRO A 248 -23.75 -4.71 -7.60
C PRO A 248 -24.73 -5.86 -7.33
N SER A 249 -24.50 -7.05 -7.89
CA SER A 249 -25.34 -8.22 -7.63
C SER A 249 -25.13 -8.79 -6.22
N GLY A 250 -23.89 -8.70 -5.72
CA GLY A 250 -23.46 -9.39 -4.51
C GLY A 250 -23.59 -10.91 -4.57
N PHE A 251 -23.17 -11.57 -3.49
CA PHE A 251 -23.34 -13.00 -3.20
C PHE A 251 -24.19 -13.14 -1.94
N GLN A 252 -25.39 -13.68 -2.07
CA GLN A 252 -26.27 -13.90 -0.92
C GLN A 252 -25.92 -15.23 -0.25
N VAL A 253 -25.50 -15.17 1.02
CA VAL A 253 -25.15 -16.35 1.80
C VAL A 253 -26.42 -17.13 2.15
N SER A 254 -26.47 -18.37 1.69
CA SER A 254 -27.53 -19.33 1.96
C SER A 254 -27.29 -20.10 3.27
N THR A 255 -28.33 -20.70 3.81
CA THR A 255 -28.22 -21.67 4.92
C THR A 255 -27.53 -22.97 4.50
N SER A 256 -27.48 -23.26 3.20
CA SER A 256 -26.79 -24.43 2.64
C SER A 256 -25.27 -24.24 2.49
N ASP A 257 -24.78 -23.01 2.59
CA ASP A 257 -23.37 -22.71 2.39
C ASP A 257 -22.54 -23.23 3.57
N ALA A 258 -21.38 -23.80 3.26
CA ALA A 258 -20.48 -24.34 4.27
C ALA A 258 -19.94 -23.23 5.20
N ALA A 259 -19.96 -23.48 6.51
CA ALA A 259 -19.24 -22.62 7.44
C ALA A 259 -17.74 -22.73 7.22
N GLY A 260 -17.01 -21.62 7.34
CA GLY A 260 -15.55 -21.63 7.25
C GLY A 260 -14.98 -20.43 6.51
N SER A 261 -13.71 -20.55 6.13
CA SER A 261 -12.98 -19.55 5.35
C SER A 261 -13.28 -19.74 3.87
N TRP A 262 -13.87 -18.71 3.27
CA TRP A 262 -14.14 -18.57 1.84
C TRP A 262 -13.19 -17.54 1.24
N GLU A 263 -13.08 -17.54 -0.09
CA GLU A 263 -12.18 -16.62 -0.80
C GLU A 263 -12.89 -15.91 -1.94
N LEU A 264 -12.62 -14.62 -2.10
CA LEU A 264 -12.80 -13.92 -3.36
C LEU A 264 -11.54 -14.09 -4.19
N VAL A 265 -11.68 -14.52 -5.43
CA VAL A 265 -10.56 -14.94 -6.27
C VAL A 265 -10.58 -14.19 -7.61
N PHE A 266 -9.44 -13.58 -7.92
CA PHE A 266 -9.09 -13.12 -9.27
C PHE A 266 -8.01 -14.05 -9.84
N PRO A 267 -8.36 -14.97 -10.76
CA PRO A 267 -7.39 -15.85 -11.38
C PRO A 267 -6.30 -15.07 -12.10
N ALA A 268 -5.12 -15.67 -12.23
CA ALA A 268 -4.06 -15.11 -13.06
C ALA A 268 -4.56 -14.84 -14.50
N GLN A 269 -4.18 -13.69 -15.06
CA GLN A 269 -4.52 -13.25 -16.42
C GLN A 269 -6.04 -13.08 -16.71
N SER A 270 -6.89 -13.00 -15.67
CA SER A 270 -8.35 -12.84 -15.82
C SER A 270 -8.81 -11.41 -16.18
N LEU A 271 -7.98 -10.40 -15.90
CA LEU A 271 -8.25 -8.99 -16.19
C LEU A 271 -7.74 -8.63 -17.59
N ASN A 272 -8.48 -7.76 -18.28
CA ASN A 272 -8.11 -7.22 -19.58
C ASN A 272 -8.63 -5.79 -19.73
N ASP A 273 -7.79 -4.85 -20.18
CA ASP A 273 -8.15 -3.45 -20.40
C ASP A 273 -8.63 -3.13 -21.83
N SER A 274 -8.89 -4.16 -22.64
CA SER A 274 -9.24 -4.09 -24.07
C SER A 274 -8.12 -3.62 -25.01
N TYR A 275 -6.99 -3.17 -24.49
CA TYR A 275 -5.79 -2.87 -25.28
C TYR A 275 -4.81 -4.04 -25.34
N GLY A 276 -5.16 -5.17 -24.70
CA GLY A 276 -4.33 -6.36 -24.61
C GLY A 276 -3.37 -6.36 -23.41
N ASN A 277 -3.52 -5.41 -22.46
CA ASN A 277 -2.86 -5.52 -21.16
C ASN A 277 -3.69 -6.43 -20.26
N THR A 278 -3.03 -7.42 -19.67
CA THR A 278 -3.68 -8.48 -18.89
C THR A 278 -3.06 -8.60 -17.50
N GLY A 279 -3.79 -9.21 -16.58
CA GLY A 279 -3.30 -9.48 -15.23
C GLY A 279 -4.40 -10.09 -14.36
N PRO A 280 -4.20 -10.25 -13.06
CA PRO A 280 -2.91 -10.20 -12.36
C PRO A 280 -1.96 -11.32 -12.82
N THR A 281 -0.65 -11.17 -12.58
CA THR A 281 0.33 -12.20 -12.97
C THR A 281 0.15 -13.49 -12.17
N THR A 282 -0.26 -13.37 -10.92
CA THR A 282 -0.60 -14.47 -10.03
C THR A 282 -2.03 -14.32 -9.55
N THR A 283 -2.68 -15.41 -9.17
CA THR A 283 -4.01 -15.36 -8.55
C THR A 283 -3.99 -14.47 -7.31
N ILE A 284 -4.95 -13.53 -7.23
CA ILE A 284 -5.17 -12.69 -6.05
C ILE A 284 -6.37 -13.22 -5.30
N THR A 285 -6.21 -13.46 -4.00
CA THR A 285 -7.29 -13.93 -3.13
C THR A 285 -7.54 -12.97 -1.98
N TYR A 286 -8.80 -12.87 -1.56
CA TYR A 286 -9.21 -12.15 -0.36
C TYR A 286 -10.10 -13.05 0.49
N ARG A 287 -9.70 -13.29 1.74
CA ARG A 287 -10.39 -14.21 2.64
C ARG A 287 -11.52 -13.53 3.39
N PHE A 288 -12.65 -14.22 3.46
CA PHE A 288 -13.78 -13.87 4.32
C PHE A 288 -14.34 -15.14 4.99
N ALA A 289 -15.07 -14.99 6.08
CA ALA A 289 -15.63 -16.09 6.84
C ALA A 289 -17.15 -16.15 6.70
N ILE A 290 -17.67 -17.34 6.42
CA ILE A 290 -19.09 -17.63 6.56
C ILE A 290 -19.30 -18.37 7.88
N HIS A 291 -20.14 -17.80 8.73
CA HIS A 291 -20.58 -18.39 9.98
C HIS A 291 -21.94 -19.01 9.77
N GLN A 292 -22.09 -20.32 10.01
CA GLN A 292 -23.43 -20.88 10.10
C GLN A 292 -24.15 -20.28 11.29
N GLN A 293 -25.43 -19.92 11.09
CA GLN A 293 -26.32 -19.76 12.22
C GLN A 293 -26.31 -21.09 12.98
N GLN A 294 -25.67 -21.14 14.13
CA GLN A 294 -26.04 -22.13 15.12
C GLN A 294 -27.53 -21.92 15.33
N ASN A 295 -28.32 -22.89 14.87
CA ASN A 295 -29.72 -23.03 15.21
C ASN A 295 -29.79 -23.17 16.74
N GLN A 296 -29.71 -22.05 17.46
CA GLN A 296 -30.58 -21.91 18.60
C GLN A 296 -31.96 -21.96 18.00
N VAL A 297 -32.61 -23.11 18.15
CA VAL A 297 -34.05 -23.19 17.98
C VAL A 297 -34.60 -22.05 18.82
N VAL A 298 -35.02 -20.96 18.17
CA VAL A 298 -35.82 -19.94 18.81
C VAL A 298 -37.18 -20.60 18.94
N ILE A 299 -37.29 -21.51 19.92
CA ILE A 299 -38.58 -21.93 20.42
C ILE A 299 -39.17 -20.65 20.95
N SER A 300 -40.19 -20.15 20.25
CA SER A 300 -40.93 -18.97 20.67
C SER A 300 -41.20 -19.09 22.18
N PRO A 301 -40.90 -18.05 23.00
CA PRO A 301 -41.20 -18.05 24.43
C PRO A 301 -42.65 -18.43 24.73
N PHE A 302 -43.54 -18.26 23.74
CA PHE A 302 -44.93 -18.68 23.78
C PHE A 302 -45.12 -20.17 24.07
N TYR A 303 -44.32 -21.08 23.47
CA TYR A 303 -44.46 -22.52 23.72
C TYR A 303 -43.97 -22.92 25.12
N TYR A 304 -42.97 -22.21 25.65
CA TYR A 304 -42.53 -22.40 27.03
C TYR A 304 -43.46 -21.75 28.05
N MET A 305 -44.13 -20.65 27.71
CA MET A 305 -45.15 -20.03 28.56
C MET A 305 -46.37 -20.94 28.68
N MET A 306 -46.77 -21.61 27.59
CA MET A 306 -47.82 -22.63 27.60
C MET A 306 -47.42 -23.89 28.39
N ALA A 307 -46.18 -24.35 28.26
CA ALA A 307 -45.67 -25.49 29.04
C ALA A 307 -45.46 -25.16 30.53
N ALA A 308 -45.05 -23.92 30.86
CA ALA A 308 -44.87 -23.46 32.25
C ALA A 308 -46.20 -23.18 32.97
N LEU A 309 -47.22 -22.69 32.26
CA LEU A 309 -48.60 -22.58 32.76
C LEU A 309 -49.22 -23.95 33.08
N ALA A 310 -48.81 -25.00 32.36
CA ALA A 310 -49.31 -26.36 32.56
C ALA A 310 -48.64 -27.10 33.74
N ILE A 311 -47.42 -26.72 34.15
CA ILE A 311 -46.61 -27.54 35.09
C ILE A 311 -46.33 -26.85 36.44
N GLY A 312 -46.36 -25.52 36.56
CA GLY A 312 -46.02 -24.89 37.84
C GLY A 312 -46.42 -23.43 37.90
N GLY A 313 -47.66 -23.17 38.31
CA GLY A 313 -48.18 -21.83 38.54
C GLY A 313 -47.21 -20.93 39.32
N SER A 314 -47.25 -19.62 39.01
CA SER A 314 -46.58 -18.42 39.60
C SER A 314 -45.12 -18.50 40.12
N LEU A 315 -44.72 -19.56 40.82
CA LEU A 315 -43.37 -19.83 41.30
C LEU A 315 -42.42 -20.34 40.20
N GLY A 316 -42.91 -21.13 39.24
CA GLY A 316 -42.08 -21.62 38.12
C GLY A 316 -41.60 -20.51 37.19
N THR A 317 -42.46 -19.51 36.94
CA THR A 317 -42.18 -18.35 36.09
C THR A 317 -41.16 -17.40 36.72
N THR A 318 -41.19 -17.18 38.04
CA THR A 318 -40.23 -16.29 38.72
C THR A 318 -38.82 -16.86 38.77
N VAL A 319 -38.66 -18.16 38.97
CA VAL A 319 -37.35 -18.84 38.95
C VAL A 319 -36.76 -18.91 37.53
N PHE A 320 -37.61 -19.08 36.51
CA PHE A 320 -37.18 -19.12 35.10
C PHE A 320 -36.81 -17.72 34.56
N LEU A 321 -37.57 -16.67 34.89
CA LEU A 321 -37.26 -15.28 34.53
C LEU A 321 -35.94 -14.79 35.16
N LYS A 322 -35.59 -15.27 36.36
CA LYS A 322 -34.31 -14.95 37.02
C LYS A 322 -33.10 -15.57 36.31
N ARG A 323 -33.31 -16.55 35.43
CA ARG A 323 -32.24 -17.31 34.74
C ARG A 323 -31.79 -16.69 33.42
N PHE A 324 -32.60 -15.82 32.81
CA PHE A 324 -32.29 -15.08 31.56
C PHE A 324 -31.65 -13.71 31.76
N ASN A 325 -31.58 -13.21 33.00
CA ASN A 325 -30.80 -12.00 33.28
C ASN A 325 -29.30 -12.33 33.20
N SER A 326 -28.64 -11.78 32.18
CA SER A 326 -27.17 -11.68 32.10
C SER A 326 -26.67 -11.10 33.41
N THR A 327 -26.01 -11.93 34.23
CA THR A 327 -25.43 -11.45 35.47
C THR A 327 -24.05 -10.87 35.15
N THR A 328 -23.91 -9.57 35.36
CA THR A 328 -22.62 -8.88 35.38
C THR A 328 -21.87 -9.28 36.64
N GLY A 329 -20.66 -9.80 36.48
CA GLY A 329 -19.71 -10.13 37.52
C GLY A 329 -18.75 -8.97 37.81
N PRO A 330 -18.11 -8.97 38.99
CA PRO A 330 -17.11 -7.96 39.35
C PRO A 330 -15.91 -8.00 38.40
N PHE A 331 -15.11 -6.93 38.39
CA PHE A 331 -13.90 -6.82 37.60
C PHE A 331 -12.93 -8.00 37.78
N ASP A 332 -12.85 -8.55 38.99
CA ASP A 332 -12.01 -9.70 39.35
C ASP A 332 -12.32 -10.96 38.54
N ASP A 333 -13.48 -11.06 37.88
CA ASP A 333 -13.74 -12.15 36.95
C ASP A 333 -12.85 -12.10 35.70
N LEU A 334 -12.21 -10.95 35.38
CA LEU A 334 -11.12 -10.86 34.40
C LEU A 334 -9.99 -11.84 34.74
N PHE A 335 -9.72 -11.97 36.04
CA PHE A 335 -8.98 -13.02 36.75
C PHE A 335 -9.06 -14.40 36.11
N LYS A 336 -10.30 -14.80 35.83
CA LYS A 336 -10.63 -16.15 35.34
C LYS A 336 -10.33 -16.30 33.87
N LEU A 337 -10.42 -15.19 33.11
CA LEU A 337 -10.16 -15.17 31.68
C LEU A 337 -8.65 -15.17 31.38
N THR A 338 -7.85 -14.50 32.22
CA THR A 338 -6.38 -14.42 32.08
C THR A 338 -5.64 -15.60 32.72
N GLY A 339 -6.35 -16.58 33.30
CA GLY A 339 -5.74 -17.71 34.00
C GLY A 339 -5.10 -17.33 35.35
N GLY A 340 -5.60 -16.28 36.01
CA GLY A 340 -5.11 -15.74 37.28
C GLY A 340 -4.59 -14.30 37.16
N GLU A 341 -4.25 -13.71 38.30
CA GLU A 341 -3.67 -12.35 38.36
C GLU A 341 -2.28 -12.31 37.73
N MET A 342 -1.99 -11.28 36.94
CA MET A 342 -0.67 -11.13 36.33
C MET A 342 0.40 -10.98 37.42
N GLN A 343 1.44 -11.82 37.35
CA GLN A 343 2.53 -11.79 38.32
C GLN A 343 3.66 -10.90 37.79
N PRO A 344 4.18 -9.96 38.60
CA PRO A 344 5.41 -9.27 38.26
C PRO A 344 6.61 -10.24 38.21
N PRO A 345 7.62 -10.01 37.36
CA PRO A 345 7.71 -8.94 36.38
C PRO A 345 7.01 -9.29 35.06
N ALA A 346 6.17 -8.40 34.54
CA ALA A 346 5.40 -8.65 33.32
C ALA A 346 5.13 -7.39 32.49
N THR A 347 4.92 -7.57 31.18
CA THR A 347 4.44 -6.54 30.25
C THR A 347 3.08 -6.92 29.68
N LEU A 348 2.10 -6.03 29.80
CA LEU A 348 0.73 -6.19 29.32
C LEU A 348 0.41 -5.13 28.26
N MET A 349 0.04 -5.62 27.07
CA MET A 349 -0.53 -4.79 26.01
C MET A 349 -2.06 -4.86 26.08
N ILE A 350 -2.71 -3.69 26.07
CA ILE A 350 -4.17 -3.59 25.91
C ILE A 350 -4.44 -2.88 24.58
N VAL A 351 -4.91 -3.62 23.59
CA VAL A 351 -5.24 -3.07 22.27
C VAL A 351 -6.75 -3.01 22.11
N SER A 352 -7.27 -1.92 21.53
CA SER A 352 -8.72 -1.78 21.41
C SER A 352 -9.19 -1.03 20.17
N ASP A 353 -10.42 -1.31 19.74
CA ASP A 353 -11.14 -0.37 18.88
C ASP A 353 -11.33 0.97 19.61
N SER A 354 -11.45 2.06 18.86
CA SER A 354 -11.72 3.37 19.45
C SER A 354 -13.00 3.35 20.28
N GLY A 355 -12.94 3.88 21.51
CA GLY A 355 -14.08 3.92 22.44
C GLY A 355 -14.46 2.59 23.09
N ALA A 356 -13.76 1.47 22.82
CA ALA A 356 -14.03 0.18 23.44
C ALA A 356 -13.64 0.15 24.94
N GLY A 357 -12.77 1.05 25.39
CA GLY A 357 -12.49 1.27 26.82
C GLY A 357 -11.12 0.79 27.30
N SER A 358 -10.09 0.80 26.45
CA SER A 358 -8.70 0.48 26.81
C SER A 358 -8.19 1.32 27.98
N THR A 359 -8.33 2.66 27.91
CA THR A 359 -7.98 3.57 29.01
C THR A 359 -8.70 3.20 30.31
N THR A 360 -10.02 2.94 30.26
CA THR A 360 -10.79 2.56 31.46
C THR A 360 -10.31 1.23 32.05
N MET A 361 -10.04 0.24 31.20
CA MET A 361 -9.48 -1.06 31.61
C MET A 361 -8.11 -0.88 32.28
N ALA A 362 -7.23 -0.10 31.66
CA ALA A 362 -5.89 0.14 32.14
C ALA A 362 -5.85 0.91 33.46
N LEU A 363 -6.66 1.97 33.58
CA LEU A 363 -6.81 2.74 34.82
C LEU A 363 -7.41 1.90 35.95
N GLN A 364 -8.33 0.97 35.65
CA GLN A 364 -8.88 0.07 36.65
C GLN A 364 -7.84 -0.94 37.17
N LEU A 365 -6.98 -1.45 36.29
CA LEU A 365 -5.84 -2.30 36.69
C LEU A 365 -4.85 -1.50 37.54
N LEU A 366 -4.53 -0.27 37.15
CA LEU A 366 -3.66 0.64 37.91
C LEU A 366 -4.23 0.93 39.30
N TYR A 367 -5.51 1.29 39.37
CA TYR A 367 -6.18 1.59 40.64
C TYR A 367 -6.30 0.37 41.55
N ARG A 368 -6.48 -0.84 40.99
CA ARG A 368 -6.43 -2.08 41.78
C ARG A 368 -5.08 -2.23 42.48
N ASP A 369 -3.97 -1.98 41.79
CA ASP A 369 -2.64 -2.04 42.40
C ASP A 369 -2.41 -0.93 43.44
N LEU A 370 -2.87 0.29 43.17
CA LEU A 370 -2.86 1.40 44.14
C LEU A 370 -3.64 1.07 45.42
N SER A 371 -4.85 0.51 45.28
CA SER A 371 -5.69 0.13 46.41
C SER A 371 -5.10 -0.97 47.29
N ARG A 372 -4.10 -1.70 46.76
CA ARG A 372 -3.31 -2.71 47.48
C ARG A 372 -2.03 -2.15 48.08
N GLY A 373 -1.84 -0.83 48.05
CA GLY A 373 -0.67 -0.14 48.58
C GLY A 373 0.59 -0.24 47.73
N LYS A 374 0.47 -0.64 46.44
CA LYS A 374 1.61 -0.67 45.52
C LYS A 374 1.86 0.72 44.93
N PHE A 375 3.11 0.99 44.58
CA PHE A 375 3.49 2.20 43.85
C PHE A 375 3.06 2.09 42.39
N CYS A 376 2.53 3.17 41.82
CA CYS A 376 2.04 3.20 40.45
C CYS A 376 2.47 4.49 39.73
N GLY A 377 2.69 4.38 38.42
CA GLY A 377 3.02 5.50 37.56
C GLY A 377 2.12 5.53 36.35
N LEU A 378 1.79 6.73 35.88
CA LEU A 378 1.03 6.92 34.66
C LEU A 378 1.76 7.89 33.75
N LEU A 379 2.10 7.46 32.54
CA LEU A 379 2.51 8.31 31.44
C LEU A 379 1.26 8.67 30.64
N SER A 380 0.81 9.92 30.76
CA SER A 380 -0.43 10.38 30.13
C SER A 380 -0.14 11.09 28.82
N TYR A 381 -0.47 10.43 27.71
CA TYR A 381 -0.26 10.91 26.34
C TYR A 381 -1.56 11.31 25.62
N ASP A 382 -2.72 10.90 26.12
CA ASP A 382 -4.01 11.18 25.48
C ASP A 382 -4.86 12.23 26.20
N ALA A 383 -4.49 12.60 27.43
CA ALA A 383 -5.29 13.52 28.24
C ALA A 383 -4.44 14.28 29.28
N PHE A 384 -4.93 15.45 29.69
CA PHE A 384 -4.33 16.20 30.80
C PHE A 384 -4.48 15.45 32.13
N PRO A 385 -3.52 15.55 33.08
CA PRO A 385 -3.61 14.90 34.38
C PRO A 385 -4.88 15.22 35.17
N ALA A 386 -5.40 16.46 35.04
CA ALA A 386 -6.66 16.87 35.65
C ALA A 386 -7.86 16.12 35.06
N GLU A 387 -7.87 15.85 33.75
CA GLU A 387 -8.91 15.08 33.07
C GLU A 387 -8.85 13.60 33.47
N VAL A 388 -7.64 13.02 33.54
CA VAL A 388 -7.45 11.65 34.05
C VAL A 388 -7.98 11.54 35.48
N SER A 389 -7.62 12.48 36.35
CA SER A 389 -8.07 12.51 37.74
C SER A 389 -9.59 12.60 37.84
N ARG A 390 -10.23 13.39 36.96
CA ARG A 390 -11.70 13.47 36.86
C ARG A 390 -12.30 12.14 36.39
N LYS A 391 -11.77 11.53 35.32
CA LYS A 391 -12.22 10.24 34.80
C LYS A 391 -12.15 9.14 35.86
N MET A 392 -11.06 9.08 36.63
CA MET A 392 -10.92 8.11 37.73
C MET A 392 -11.96 8.37 38.82
N ARG A 393 -12.17 9.63 39.21
CA ARG A 393 -13.19 10.02 40.18
C ARG A 393 -14.61 9.66 39.72
N ASP A 394 -14.94 9.91 38.46
CA ASP A 394 -16.23 9.58 37.83
C ASP A 394 -16.49 8.06 37.80
N MET A 395 -15.43 7.24 37.87
CA MET A 395 -15.48 5.78 37.98
C MET A 395 -15.48 5.27 39.43
N GLY A 396 -15.47 6.18 40.42
CA GLY A 396 -15.43 5.83 41.85
C GLY A 396 -14.02 5.50 42.36
N TRP A 397 -12.98 5.88 41.64
CA TRP A 397 -11.58 5.65 42.00
C TRP A 397 -10.95 6.97 42.48
N ASP A 398 -10.82 7.15 43.80
CA ASP A 398 -10.20 8.35 44.35
C ASP A 398 -8.68 8.18 44.43
N ILE A 399 -7.96 9.05 43.73
CA ILE A 399 -6.50 9.03 43.65
C ILE A 399 -5.85 10.23 44.37
N ALA A 400 -6.64 11.11 44.97
CA ALA A 400 -6.13 12.34 45.59
C ALA A 400 -5.09 12.06 46.69
N GLU A 401 -5.36 11.07 47.55
CA GLU A 401 -4.43 10.65 48.61
C GLU A 401 -3.18 9.97 48.04
N HIS A 402 -3.33 9.13 47.01
CA HIS A 402 -2.21 8.45 46.36
C HIS A 402 -1.26 9.42 45.66
N LEU A 403 -1.78 10.49 45.06
CA LEU A 403 -0.99 11.58 44.50
C LEU A 403 -0.24 12.35 45.59
N LYS A 404 -0.92 12.68 46.70
CA LYS A 404 -0.33 13.45 47.81
C LYS A 404 0.78 12.67 48.54
N THR A 405 0.62 11.36 48.67
CA THR A 405 1.58 10.48 49.35
C THR A 405 2.73 10.02 48.44
N GLY A 406 2.68 10.34 47.13
CA GLY A 406 3.65 9.88 46.14
C GLY A 406 3.54 8.39 45.81
N GLN A 407 2.40 7.76 46.13
CA GLN A 407 2.10 6.38 45.72
C GLN A 407 1.68 6.31 44.24
N LEU A 408 1.09 7.38 43.71
CA LEU A 408 0.81 7.56 42.29
C LEU A 408 1.59 8.76 41.76
N ASN A 409 2.37 8.56 40.70
CA ASN A 409 3.04 9.64 39.98
C ASN A 409 2.48 9.71 38.55
N ILE A 410 1.97 10.89 38.15
CA ILE A 410 1.50 11.12 36.78
C ILE A 410 2.55 11.98 36.06
N LEU A 411 3.10 11.42 34.99
CA LEU A 411 3.97 12.12 34.05
C LEU A 411 3.11 12.66 32.91
N ASP A 412 3.01 13.98 32.85
CA ASP A 412 2.25 14.67 31.82
C ASP A 412 3.07 14.78 30.54
N CYS A 413 2.70 14.00 29.53
CA CYS A 413 3.28 14.06 28.19
C CYS A 413 2.34 14.78 27.22
N TYR A 414 1.03 14.80 27.50
CA TYR A 414 0.02 15.40 26.63
C TYR A 414 0.12 16.93 26.57
N SER A 415 0.42 17.59 27.69
CA SER A 415 0.54 19.06 27.71
C SER A 415 1.57 19.59 26.71
N ALA A 416 2.73 18.95 26.61
CA ALA A 416 3.75 19.33 25.64
C ALA A 416 3.33 19.01 24.19
N LEU A 417 2.66 17.88 23.94
CA LEU A 417 2.07 17.59 22.62
C LEU A 417 0.98 18.61 22.23
N ALA A 418 0.26 19.13 23.20
CA ALA A 418 -0.78 20.15 23.02
C ALA A 418 -0.22 21.60 22.97
N GLY A 419 1.10 21.78 23.09
CA GLY A 419 1.74 23.11 23.04
C GLY A 419 1.54 23.97 24.28
N VAL A 420 1.24 23.37 25.44
CA VAL A 420 1.07 24.08 26.72
C VAL A 420 2.43 24.30 27.38
N GLU A 421 2.76 25.56 27.67
CA GLU A 421 4.01 25.93 28.34
C GLU A 421 4.03 25.47 29.81
N GLY A 422 5.21 25.05 30.31
CA GLY A 422 5.39 24.61 31.70
C GLY A 422 5.19 23.10 31.95
N SER A 423 5.08 22.29 30.89
CA SER A 423 5.07 20.83 30.99
C SER A 423 6.36 20.27 31.62
N PRO A 424 6.29 19.23 32.48
CA PRO A 424 7.47 18.57 33.05
C PRO A 424 8.40 17.93 32.01
N ILE A 425 7.86 17.59 30.85
CA ILE A 425 8.60 17.10 29.67
C ILE A 425 8.59 18.19 28.61
N ARG A 426 9.75 18.46 28.02
CA ARG A 426 9.88 19.43 26.93
C ARG A 426 9.47 18.83 25.59
N ASP A 427 9.95 17.62 25.30
CA ASP A 427 9.60 16.90 24.07
C ASP A 427 9.18 15.45 24.38
N PRO A 428 7.88 15.13 24.32
CA PRO A 428 7.36 13.78 24.50
C PRO A 428 7.82 12.77 23.45
N THR A 429 8.37 13.24 22.32
CA THR A 429 8.98 12.39 21.29
C THR A 429 10.47 12.14 21.54
N ASP A 430 11.09 12.89 22.46
CA ASP A 430 12.40 12.55 23.01
C ASP A 430 12.25 11.41 24.04
N PHE A 431 12.29 10.19 23.51
CA PHE A 431 12.24 8.96 24.28
C PHE A 431 13.34 8.87 25.37
N THR A 432 14.44 9.61 25.23
CA THR A 432 15.49 9.67 26.25
C THR A 432 15.02 10.43 27.47
N GLU A 433 14.45 11.63 27.29
CA GLU A 433 13.90 12.45 28.36
C GLU A 433 12.83 11.68 29.14
N VAL A 434 11.88 11.08 28.43
CA VAL A 434 10.80 10.28 29.02
C VAL A 434 11.37 9.08 29.78
N SER A 435 12.34 8.36 29.20
CA SER A 435 12.97 7.22 29.87
C SER A 435 13.72 7.61 31.15
N ILE A 436 14.33 8.79 31.20
CA ILE A 436 15.01 9.30 32.41
C ILE A 436 13.97 9.57 33.51
N GLN A 437 12.85 10.21 33.18
CA GLN A 437 11.79 10.50 34.15
C GLN A 437 11.14 9.23 34.69
N VAL A 438 10.90 8.22 33.84
CA VAL A 438 10.44 6.90 34.29
C VAL A 438 11.45 6.24 35.22
N THR A 439 12.75 6.34 34.91
CA THR A 439 13.81 5.78 35.77
C THR A 439 13.78 6.44 37.15
N ARG A 440 13.66 7.77 37.22
CA ARG A 440 13.53 8.50 38.50
C ARG A 440 12.28 8.11 39.28
N MET A 441 11.15 7.89 38.60
CA MET A 441 9.92 7.43 39.24
C MET A 441 10.12 6.05 39.88
N ILE A 442 10.73 5.10 39.15
CA ILE A 442 11.05 3.76 39.67
C ILE A 442 12.00 3.85 40.87
N GLU A 443 13.06 4.66 40.78
CA GLU A 443 14.04 4.83 41.86
C GLU A 443 13.46 5.49 43.12
N SER A 444 12.48 6.39 42.95
CA SER A 444 11.79 7.05 44.06
C SER A 444 10.78 6.14 44.78
N ALA A 445 10.34 5.06 44.13
CA ALA A 445 9.39 4.12 44.68
C ALA A 445 10.06 3.21 45.72
N LYS A 446 9.37 2.96 46.84
CA LYS A 446 9.88 2.08 47.92
C LYS A 446 9.60 0.60 47.67
N GLY A 447 9.53 0.18 46.40
CA GLY A 447 9.22 -1.19 46.00
C GLY A 447 8.82 -1.30 44.52
N PRO A 448 8.42 -2.51 44.07
CA PRO A 448 7.98 -2.74 42.70
C PRO A 448 6.82 -1.83 42.30
N MET A 449 6.90 -1.29 41.09
CA MET A 449 5.98 -0.26 40.60
C MET A 449 5.22 -0.75 39.35
N THR A 450 3.92 -0.49 39.30
CA THR A 450 3.12 -0.69 38.08
C THR A 450 3.13 0.59 37.26
N ILE A 451 3.65 0.54 36.04
CA ILE A 451 3.73 1.69 35.14
C ILE A 451 2.73 1.52 34.01
N LEU A 452 1.78 2.44 33.91
CA LEU A 452 0.81 2.53 32.82
C LEU A 452 1.26 3.60 31.82
N PHE A 453 1.33 3.26 30.54
CA PHE A 453 1.49 4.18 29.43
C PHE A 453 0.17 4.25 28.64
N ASP A 454 -0.55 5.37 28.78
CA ASP A 454 -1.86 5.59 28.14
C ASP A 454 -1.88 6.88 27.28
N SER A 455 -1.83 6.79 25.94
CA SER A 455 -1.58 5.60 25.12
C SER A 455 -0.31 5.75 24.29
N VAL A 456 0.16 4.65 23.69
CA VAL A 456 1.30 4.70 22.76
C VAL A 456 0.88 5.27 21.39
N THR A 457 -0.41 5.51 21.17
CA THR A 457 -0.95 5.95 19.88
C THR A 457 -0.27 7.24 19.38
N PRO A 458 -0.10 8.31 20.18
CA PRO A 458 0.53 9.55 19.72
C PRO A 458 1.99 9.38 19.31
N ILE A 459 2.78 8.52 19.98
CA ILE A 459 4.19 8.35 19.63
C ILE A 459 4.37 7.63 18.29
N PHE A 460 3.45 6.73 17.90
CA PHE A 460 3.46 6.09 16.58
C PHE A 460 3.05 7.04 15.44
N ASN A 461 2.38 8.15 15.75
CA ASN A 461 2.08 9.20 14.78
C ASN A 461 3.23 10.19 14.58
N ALA A 462 4.10 10.34 15.59
CA ALA A 462 5.15 11.37 15.61
C ALA A 462 6.56 10.84 15.29
N ALA A 463 6.84 9.56 15.56
CA ALA A 463 8.15 8.95 15.37
C ALA A 463 8.10 7.68 14.51
N THR A 464 9.26 7.17 14.10
CA THR A 464 9.31 5.94 13.29
C THR A 464 8.87 4.73 14.11
N ALA A 465 8.18 3.79 13.47
CA ALA A 465 7.72 2.57 14.16
C ALA A 465 8.86 1.79 14.82
N LYS A 466 10.07 1.80 14.23
CA LYS A 466 11.26 1.15 14.79
C LYS A 466 11.68 1.80 16.12
N ASP A 467 11.71 3.12 16.19
CA ASP A 467 12.11 3.84 17.39
C ASP A 467 11.08 3.67 18.50
N CYS A 468 9.79 3.69 18.16
CA CYS A 468 8.70 3.42 19.11
C CYS A 468 8.80 1.99 19.70
N ILE A 469 9.05 0.98 18.86
CA ILE A 469 9.22 -0.41 19.34
C ILE A 469 10.42 -0.50 20.29
N ASN A 470 11.57 0.07 19.90
CA ASN A 470 12.77 0.07 20.74
C ASN A 470 12.51 0.76 22.08
N PHE A 471 11.80 1.89 22.06
CA PHE A 471 11.44 2.63 23.26
C PHE A 471 10.55 1.82 24.20
N LEU A 472 9.48 1.19 23.68
CA LEU A 472 8.61 0.31 24.47
C LEU A 472 9.37 -0.88 25.05
N GLN A 473 10.31 -1.46 24.29
CA GLN A 473 11.16 -2.55 24.76
C GLN A 473 12.08 -2.09 25.90
N VAL A 474 12.70 -0.92 25.78
CA VAL A 474 13.58 -0.35 26.82
C VAL A 474 12.80 -0.02 28.09
N LEU A 475 11.64 0.62 27.97
CA LEU A 475 10.77 0.90 29.13
C LEU A 475 10.31 -0.40 29.78
N GLY A 476 9.75 -1.34 29.00
CA GLY A 476 9.29 -2.62 29.51
C GLY A 476 10.40 -3.39 30.25
N ALA A 477 11.62 -3.43 29.69
CA ALA A 477 12.78 -4.04 30.33
C ALA A 477 13.16 -3.35 31.65
N LYS A 478 13.16 -2.01 31.70
CA LYS A 478 13.46 -1.25 32.94
C LYS A 478 12.44 -1.56 34.05
N VAL A 479 11.15 -1.53 33.73
CA VAL A 479 10.09 -1.83 34.71
C VAL A 479 10.17 -3.27 35.18
N LYS A 480 10.37 -4.22 34.27
CA LYS A 480 10.53 -5.64 34.60
C LYS A 480 11.77 -5.90 35.46
N ASN A 481 12.90 -5.25 35.17
CA ASN A 481 14.12 -5.38 35.97
C ASN A 481 13.95 -4.85 37.41
N ALA A 482 13.07 -3.86 37.60
CA ALA A 482 12.67 -3.39 38.93
C ALA A 482 11.60 -4.27 39.61
N GLY A 483 11.26 -5.43 39.03
CA GLY A 483 10.24 -6.34 39.53
C GLY A 483 8.81 -5.85 39.35
N GLY A 484 8.59 -4.81 38.52
CA GLY A 484 7.30 -4.16 38.32
C GLY A 484 6.46 -4.75 37.18
N ILE A 485 5.32 -4.11 36.91
CA ILE A 485 4.43 -4.43 35.79
C ILE A 485 4.38 -3.24 34.84
N PHE A 486 4.63 -3.48 33.55
CA PHE A 486 4.46 -2.47 32.52
C PHE A 486 3.16 -2.71 31.75
N ILE A 487 2.24 -1.75 31.76
CA ILE A 487 0.98 -1.80 31.02
C ILE A 487 1.01 -0.68 29.99
N PHE A 488 0.62 -0.95 28.75
CA PHE A 488 0.43 0.11 27.77
C PHE A 488 -0.80 -0.15 26.90
N THR A 489 -1.44 0.94 26.49
CA THR A 489 -2.64 0.90 25.67
C THR A 489 -2.33 1.33 24.24
N ALA A 490 -3.08 0.77 23.28
CA ALA A 490 -2.99 1.12 21.87
C ALA A 490 -4.37 1.07 21.21
N THR A 491 -4.61 2.00 20.27
CA THR A 491 -5.81 1.95 19.43
C THR A 491 -5.53 1.15 18.15
N LYS A 492 -6.46 0.26 17.77
CA LYS A 492 -6.35 -0.49 16.51
C LYS A 492 -6.36 0.46 15.32
N GLY A 493 -5.51 0.15 14.34
CA GLY A 493 -5.31 0.99 13.15
C GLY A 493 -4.34 2.15 13.35
N SER A 494 -3.92 2.45 14.59
CA SER A 494 -2.92 3.50 14.87
C SER A 494 -1.47 2.98 14.94
N ILE A 495 -1.28 1.67 14.93
CA ILE A 495 0.04 1.02 14.88
C ILE A 495 0.11 0.21 13.58
N PRO A 496 1.17 0.37 12.75
CA PRO A 496 1.36 -0.48 11.58
C PRO A 496 1.36 -1.97 11.94
N GLU A 497 0.75 -2.82 11.12
CA GLU A 497 0.52 -4.24 11.46
C GLU A 497 1.84 -5.00 11.77
N GLU A 498 2.91 -4.71 11.02
CA GLU A 498 4.24 -5.29 11.31
C GLU A 498 4.79 -4.87 12.68
N ALA A 499 4.58 -3.63 13.08
CA ALA A 499 5.00 -3.11 14.37
C ALA A 499 4.15 -3.70 15.50
N ARG A 500 2.83 -3.77 15.29
CA ARG A 500 1.90 -4.42 16.21
C ARG A 500 2.30 -5.87 16.48
N SER A 501 2.58 -6.65 15.44
CA SER A 501 2.98 -8.05 15.57
C SER A 501 4.26 -8.20 16.42
N LYS A 502 5.27 -7.35 16.19
CA LYS A 502 6.51 -7.33 16.99
C LYS A 502 6.24 -6.99 18.46
N ILE A 503 5.37 -6.02 18.73
CA ILE A 503 5.03 -5.60 20.10
C ILE A 503 4.21 -6.68 20.82
N GLU A 504 3.25 -7.31 20.16
CA GLU A 504 2.50 -8.46 20.70
C GLU A 504 3.42 -9.65 21.01
N ALA A 505 4.47 -9.86 20.21
CA ALA A 505 5.49 -10.87 20.48
C ALA A 505 6.32 -10.55 21.74
N LEU A 506 6.70 -9.29 21.94
CA LEU A 506 7.47 -8.81 23.10
C LEU A 506 6.67 -8.78 24.40
N ALA A 507 5.34 -8.58 24.33
CA ALA A 507 4.49 -8.53 25.51
C ALA A 507 4.29 -9.91 26.15
N ASP A 508 4.29 -9.97 27.48
CA ASP A 508 3.98 -11.19 28.23
C ASP A 508 2.47 -11.48 28.22
N GLY A 509 1.63 -10.43 28.16
CA GLY A 509 0.18 -10.52 28.04
C GLY A 509 -0.38 -9.59 26.97
N VAL A 510 -1.43 -10.04 26.28
CA VAL A 510 -2.15 -9.23 25.27
C VAL A 510 -3.66 -9.39 25.48
N ILE A 511 -4.33 -8.29 25.81
CA ILE A 511 -5.80 -8.20 25.92
C ILE A 511 -6.30 -7.33 24.78
N GLU A 512 -7.25 -7.85 24.02
CA GLU A 512 -7.89 -7.16 22.91
C GLU A 512 -9.34 -6.82 23.27
N LEU A 513 -9.72 -5.55 23.09
CA LEU A 513 -11.09 -5.07 23.33
C LEU A 513 -11.73 -4.68 22.00
N ASN A 514 -12.91 -5.23 21.73
CA ASN A 514 -13.66 -4.98 20.51
C ASN A 514 -14.96 -4.25 20.80
N MET A 515 -15.44 -3.51 19.80
CA MET A 515 -16.77 -2.91 19.80
C MET A 515 -17.64 -3.56 18.73
N ILE A 516 -18.48 -4.51 19.15
CA ILE A 516 -19.34 -5.28 18.25
C ILE A 516 -20.71 -4.61 18.15
N LYS A 517 -21.13 -4.28 16.93
CA LYS A 517 -22.50 -3.82 16.65
C LYS A 517 -23.42 -5.02 16.44
N ARG A 518 -24.40 -5.22 17.34
CA ARG A 518 -25.48 -6.23 17.18
C ARG A 518 -26.83 -5.53 17.10
N ALA A 519 -27.49 -5.64 15.95
CA ALA A 519 -28.79 -5.02 15.63
C ALA A 519 -28.83 -3.53 16.02
N ASN A 520 -29.39 -3.20 17.19
CA ASN A 520 -29.55 -1.84 17.72
C ASN A 520 -28.67 -1.53 18.94
N SER A 521 -27.67 -2.36 19.26
CA SER A 521 -26.79 -2.14 20.42
C SER A 521 -25.31 -2.32 20.07
N LEU A 522 -24.49 -1.40 20.57
CA LEU A 522 -23.03 -1.55 20.63
C LEU A 522 -22.69 -2.32 21.90
N ARG A 523 -21.96 -3.42 21.76
CA ARG A 523 -21.50 -4.24 22.86
C ARG A 523 -19.99 -4.24 22.89
N ARG A 524 -19.44 -4.02 24.09
CA ARG A 524 -18.02 -4.16 24.35
C ARG A 524 -17.71 -5.61 24.66
N THR A 525 -16.69 -6.12 24.03
CA THR A 525 -16.19 -7.46 24.26
C THR A 525 -14.68 -7.41 24.50
N LEU A 526 -14.20 -8.36 25.29
CA LEU A 526 -12.78 -8.53 25.55
C LEU A 526 -12.37 -9.96 25.20
N GLN A 527 -11.15 -10.09 24.70
CA GLN A 527 -10.51 -11.36 24.41
C GLN A 527 -9.09 -11.32 24.95
N VAL A 528 -8.66 -12.42 25.59
CA VAL A 528 -7.28 -12.60 26.02
C VAL A 528 -6.56 -13.34 24.90
N LYS A 529 -5.72 -12.64 24.13
CA LYS A 529 -4.97 -13.28 23.02
C LYS A 529 -3.80 -14.12 23.54
N LYS A 530 -3.13 -13.62 24.58
CA LYS A 530 -1.90 -14.21 25.13
C LYS A 530 -1.78 -13.87 26.61
N MET A 531 -1.35 -14.84 27.40
CA MET A 531 -0.74 -14.63 28.72
C MET A 531 0.38 -15.67 28.86
N ALA A 532 1.61 -15.22 29.06
CA ALA A 532 2.78 -16.09 29.12
C ALA A 532 2.65 -17.13 30.24
N GLY A 533 2.88 -18.41 29.90
CA GLY A 533 2.89 -19.52 30.87
C GLY A 533 1.51 -19.90 31.43
N ARG A 534 0.39 -19.46 30.83
CA ARG A 534 -0.96 -19.71 31.37
C ARG A 534 -1.94 -20.19 30.33
N GLN A 535 -2.86 -21.06 30.76
CA GLN A 535 -4.08 -21.32 30.00
C GLN A 535 -5.03 -20.15 30.20
N THR A 536 -5.45 -19.55 29.09
CA THR A 536 -6.38 -18.41 29.06
C THR A 536 -7.71 -18.85 28.45
N SER A 537 -8.77 -18.09 28.71
CA SER A 537 -10.05 -18.34 28.07
C SER A 537 -9.95 -18.06 26.57
N THR A 538 -10.36 -19.02 25.74
CA THR A 538 -10.41 -18.87 24.29
C THR A 538 -11.66 -18.12 23.80
N PHE A 539 -12.57 -17.77 24.72
CA PHE A 539 -13.84 -17.15 24.40
C PHE A 539 -13.80 -15.63 24.51
N GLU A 540 -14.41 -14.98 23.53
CA GLU A 540 -14.72 -13.56 23.62
C GLU A 540 -15.81 -13.32 24.68
N THR A 541 -15.51 -12.46 25.66
CA THR A 541 -16.38 -12.21 26.81
C THR A 541 -16.89 -10.77 26.78
N GLY A 542 -18.21 -10.59 26.89
CA GLY A 542 -18.80 -9.25 26.97
C GLY A 542 -18.45 -8.55 28.29
N PHE A 543 -18.29 -7.24 28.27
CA PHE A 543 -18.14 -6.43 29.48
C PHE A 543 -18.91 -5.11 29.35
N GLU A 544 -19.15 -4.49 30.50
CA GLU A 544 -19.82 -3.19 30.60
C GLU A 544 -18.99 -2.23 31.43
N ILE A 545 -19.01 -0.95 31.07
CA ILE A 545 -18.44 0.12 31.87
C ILE A 545 -19.60 0.83 32.55
N VAL A 546 -19.62 0.80 33.87
CA VAL A 546 -20.68 1.39 34.70
C VAL A 546 -20.09 2.58 35.44
N GLN A 547 -20.68 3.77 35.23
CA GLN A 547 -20.25 4.99 35.91
C GLN A 547 -20.31 4.80 37.44
N GLY A 548 -19.28 5.30 38.14
CA GLY A 548 -19.11 5.15 39.59
C GLY A 548 -18.76 3.75 40.08
N LYS A 549 -18.66 2.74 39.19
CA LYS A 549 -18.36 1.34 39.58
C LYS A 549 -17.27 0.67 38.73
N GLY A 550 -16.92 1.21 37.57
CA GLY A 550 -15.91 0.65 36.68
C GLY A 550 -16.42 -0.48 35.78
N ILE A 551 -15.53 -1.39 35.39
CA ILE A 551 -15.82 -2.50 34.48
C ILE A 551 -16.43 -3.69 35.21
N PHE A 552 -17.49 -4.23 34.61
CA PHE A 552 -18.13 -5.49 34.99
C PHE A 552 -18.04 -6.50 33.85
N ILE A 553 -17.64 -7.72 34.17
CA ILE A 553 -17.50 -8.82 33.21
C ILE A 553 -18.83 -9.56 33.10
N ARG A 554 -19.41 -9.69 31.90
CA ARG A 554 -20.64 -10.49 31.74
C ARG A 554 -20.32 -11.97 31.88
N LYS A 555 -21.03 -12.65 32.79
CA LYS A 555 -20.89 -14.10 32.96
C LYS A 555 -21.66 -14.82 31.87
N GLN A 556 -20.95 -15.64 31.09
CA GLN A 556 -21.59 -16.58 30.16
C GLN A 556 -22.10 -17.78 30.97
N ARG A 557 -23.42 -17.98 31.02
CA ARG A 557 -24.01 -19.17 31.66
C ARG A 557 -24.19 -20.24 30.59
N VAL A 558 -23.26 -21.19 30.60
CA VAL A 558 -23.26 -22.58 30.07
C VAL A 558 -21.97 -22.83 29.25
N PRO A 559 -21.11 -23.80 29.65
CA PRO A 559 -20.09 -24.35 28.76
C PRO A 559 -20.76 -25.22 27.69
N ILE A 560 -20.46 -24.96 26.42
CA ILE A 560 -20.99 -25.70 25.25
C ILE A 560 -20.57 -27.18 25.23
N GLY A 561 -19.77 -27.65 26.20
CA GLY A 561 -19.28 -29.02 26.30
C GLY A 561 -20.29 -30.09 26.77
N LEU A 562 -21.54 -29.75 27.10
CA LEU A 562 -22.53 -30.71 27.61
C LEU A 562 -23.60 -31.15 26.60
N PHE A 563 -23.50 -30.73 25.33
CA PHE A 563 -24.41 -31.11 24.25
C PHE A 563 -23.71 -31.81 23.08
N ARG A 564 -22.60 -32.51 23.35
CA ARG A 564 -22.07 -33.54 22.45
C ARG A 564 -22.34 -34.91 23.07
N SER A 565 -23.48 -35.49 22.72
CA SER A 565 -23.73 -36.93 22.73
C SER A 565 -24.35 -37.31 21.39
#